data_AF-A0A3D3B8R2-F1
#
_entry.id   AF-A0A3D3B8R2-F1
#
_cell.length_a   1.000
_cell.length_b   1.000
_cell.length_c   1.000
_cell.angle_alpha   90.00
_cell.angle_beta   90.00
_cell.angle_gamma   90.00
#
_symmetry.space_group_name_H-M   'P 1'
#
loop_
_entity.id
_entity.type
_entity.pdbx_description
1 polymer ?
#
loop_
_entity_poly.entity_id
_entity_poly.type
_entity_poly.pdbx_seq_one_letter_code
_entity_poly.pdbx_strand_id
1 'polypeptide(L)'
;MTEQDAPARSAAASAKPDIAKRKAWRFSRPDAPGFADFMAGGKARKAFVKYWLTDNVWNGLHLAGHYGMKLMPMDVCSNFGARLGLFALPRYHKVAQKRARATIARLCPQMSEAEREALYIENCKAQGRLMTEFSVVNRIARQPERMVLHNPEYIQDA
;
A
#
# COMPACT_ATOMS: atom_id res chain seq x y z
N MET A 1 -36.99 -23.77 -62.67
CA MET A 1 -36.24 -24.82 -63.37
C MET A 1 -34.84 -24.25 -63.53
N THR A 2 -33.80 -24.54 -62.77
CA THR A 2 -33.39 -25.58 -61.80
C THR A 2 -32.08 -25.00 -61.19
N GLU A 3 -31.91 -24.88 -59.88
CA GLU A 3 -31.29 -25.87 -58.96
C GLU A 3 -29.77 -26.09 -59.17
N GLN A 4 -29.02 -26.06 -58.04
CA GLN A 4 -27.60 -26.46 -57.80
C GLN A 4 -26.53 -25.41 -58.18
N ASP A 5 -25.59 -24.98 -57.33
CA ASP A 5 -25.04 -25.50 -56.08
C ASP A 5 -24.53 -24.35 -55.19
N ALA A 6 -24.99 -24.29 -53.93
CA ALA A 6 -24.32 -23.55 -52.87
C ALA A 6 -24.05 -24.54 -51.72
N PRO A 7 -22.80 -24.67 -51.24
CA PRO A 7 -22.46 -25.70 -50.27
C PRO A 7 -23.19 -25.45 -48.96
N ALA A 8 -23.87 -26.49 -48.48
CA ALA A 8 -24.50 -26.54 -47.17
C ALA A 8 -23.47 -26.14 -46.11
N ARG A 9 -23.69 -24.97 -45.48
CA ARG A 9 -22.97 -24.59 -44.27
C ARG A 9 -23.36 -25.61 -43.20
N SER A 10 -22.48 -26.58 -43.00
CA SER A 10 -22.49 -27.50 -41.87
C SER A 10 -22.76 -26.72 -40.59
N ALA A 11 -23.92 -26.98 -39.99
CA ALA A 11 -24.23 -26.56 -38.64
C ALA A 11 -23.40 -27.43 -37.69
N ALA A 12 -22.10 -27.16 -37.64
CA ALA A 12 -21.25 -27.64 -36.56
C ALA A 12 -21.76 -26.96 -35.29
N ALA A 13 -22.53 -27.70 -34.49
CA ALA A 13 -22.94 -27.31 -33.16
C ALA A 13 -21.70 -26.82 -32.41
N SER A 14 -21.62 -25.51 -32.16
CA SER A 14 -20.54 -24.91 -31.39
C SER A 14 -20.64 -25.49 -29.98
N ALA A 15 -19.78 -26.45 -29.66
CA ALA A 15 -19.61 -26.93 -28.31
C ALA A 15 -19.28 -25.72 -27.44
N LYS A 16 -20.21 -25.33 -26.57
CA LYS A 16 -19.99 -24.26 -25.59
C LYS A 16 -18.77 -24.67 -24.76
N PRO A 17 -17.73 -23.83 -24.64
CA PRO A 17 -16.59 -24.16 -23.80
C PRO A 17 -17.11 -24.40 -22.38
N ASP A 18 -16.77 -25.56 -21.82
CA ASP A 18 -17.08 -25.90 -20.43
C ASP A 18 -16.43 -24.85 -19.55
N ILE A 19 -17.25 -23.94 -18.99
CA ILE A 19 -16.77 -22.87 -18.13
C ILE A 19 -16.27 -23.55 -16.86
N ALA A 20 -14.95 -23.75 -16.77
CA ALA A 20 -14.29 -24.28 -15.59
C ALA A 20 -14.88 -23.60 -14.35
N LYS A 21 -15.55 -24.38 -13.50
CA LYS A 21 -16.22 -23.88 -12.28
C LYS A 21 -15.23 -22.99 -11.54
N ARG A 22 -15.53 -21.69 -11.47
CA ARG A 22 -14.72 -20.72 -10.72
C ARG A 22 -14.59 -21.29 -9.30
N LYS A 23 -13.37 -21.59 -8.85
CA LYS A 23 -13.13 -22.04 -7.47
C LYS A 23 -13.70 -20.96 -6.55
N ALA A 24 -14.81 -21.27 -5.90
CA ALA A 24 -15.41 -20.40 -4.89
C ALA A 24 -14.48 -20.45 -3.68
N TRP A 25 -13.60 -19.46 -3.54
CA TRP A 25 -12.80 -19.30 -2.34
C TRP A 25 -13.72 -18.90 -1.20
N ARG A 26 -13.95 -19.81 -0.26
CA ARG A 26 -14.59 -19.48 1.00
C ARG A 26 -13.51 -19.10 1.99
N PHE A 27 -13.43 -17.82 2.32
CA PHE A 27 -12.61 -17.39 3.43
C PHE A 27 -13.28 -17.84 4.74
N SER A 28 -12.59 -18.67 5.53
CA SER A 28 -12.92 -18.92 6.93
C SER A 28 -11.88 -18.25 7.80
N ARG A 29 -12.30 -17.53 8.83
CA ARG A 29 -11.36 -17.06 9.86
C ARG A 29 -10.80 -18.28 10.59
N PRO A 30 -9.48 -18.35 10.84
CA PRO A 30 -8.93 -19.36 11.73
C PRO A 30 -9.58 -19.24 13.10
N ASP A 31 -9.92 -20.37 13.72
CA ASP A 31 -10.42 -20.38 15.09
C ASP A 31 -9.35 -19.87 16.05
N ALA A 32 -9.77 -19.13 17.07
CA ALA A 32 -8.86 -18.64 18.09
C ALA A 32 -8.27 -19.82 18.88
N PRO A 33 -6.94 -19.85 19.12
CA PRO A 33 -6.32 -20.92 19.88
C PRO A 33 -6.87 -20.95 21.31
N GLY A 34 -7.26 -22.14 21.75
CA GLY A 34 -7.85 -22.36 23.07
C GLY A 34 -6.80 -22.55 24.16
N PHE A 35 -7.22 -22.60 25.42
CA PHE A 35 -6.30 -22.87 26.53
C PHE A 35 -5.62 -24.26 26.44
N ALA A 36 -6.26 -25.22 25.77
CA ALA A 36 -5.66 -26.51 25.45
C ALA A 36 -4.38 -26.38 24.62
N ASP A 37 -4.30 -25.42 23.69
CA ASP A 37 -3.11 -25.16 22.87
C ASP A 37 -1.94 -24.62 23.69
N PHE A 38 -2.24 -23.86 24.75
CA PHE A 38 -1.24 -23.41 25.72
C PHE A 38 -0.63 -24.58 26.50
N MET A 39 -1.48 -25.53 26.91
CA MET A 39 -1.07 -26.73 27.66
C MET A 39 -0.35 -27.76 26.78
N ALA A 40 -0.74 -27.91 25.51
CA ALA A 40 -0.13 -28.83 24.55
C ALA A 40 1.35 -28.50 24.23
N GLY A 41 1.81 -27.29 24.54
CA GLY A 41 3.22 -26.90 24.40
C GLY A 41 3.66 -26.69 22.94
N GLY A 42 4.97 -26.61 22.73
CA GLY A 42 5.58 -26.56 21.39
C GLY A 42 5.02 -25.46 20.47
N LYS A 43 4.60 -25.85 19.25
CA LYS A 43 4.05 -24.93 18.24
C LYS A 43 2.67 -24.38 18.63
N ALA A 44 1.84 -25.18 19.29
CA ALA A 44 0.50 -24.78 19.75
C ALA A 44 0.58 -23.67 20.80
N ARG A 45 1.49 -23.80 21.79
CA ARG A 45 1.73 -22.73 22.77
C ARG A 45 2.25 -21.44 22.13
N LYS A 46 3.13 -21.54 21.14
CA LYS A 46 3.62 -20.35 20.40
C LYS A 46 2.50 -19.65 19.65
N ALA A 47 1.59 -20.40 19.01
CA ALA A 47 0.42 -19.84 18.34
C ALA A 47 -0.54 -19.15 19.33
N PHE A 48 -0.79 -19.78 20.48
CA PHE A 48 -1.59 -19.20 21.56
C PHE A 48 -1.00 -17.88 22.07
N VAL A 49 0.29 -17.86 22.44
CA VAL A 49 0.96 -16.65 22.95
C VAL A 49 0.98 -15.55 21.90
N LYS A 50 1.24 -15.91 20.64
CA LYS A 50 1.21 -14.94 19.54
C LYS A 50 -0.18 -14.31 19.43
N TYR A 51 -1.23 -15.11 19.32
CA TYR A 51 -2.59 -14.63 19.11
C TYR A 51 -3.10 -13.77 20.27
N TRP A 52 -2.97 -14.26 21.50
CA TRP A 52 -3.55 -13.59 22.66
C TRP A 52 -2.69 -12.45 23.21
N LEU A 53 -1.37 -12.51 23.02
CA LEU A 53 -0.47 -11.54 23.63
C LEU A 53 0.22 -10.67 22.57
N THR A 54 1.04 -11.27 21.71
CA THR A 54 1.87 -10.51 20.77
C THR A 54 1.05 -9.72 19.75
N ASP A 55 0.04 -10.35 19.15
CA ASP A 55 -0.81 -9.73 18.13
C ASP A 55 -1.67 -8.63 18.78
N ASN A 56 -2.17 -8.82 20.00
CA ASN A 56 -2.91 -7.78 20.73
C ASN A 56 -2.03 -6.58 21.11
N VAL A 57 -0.78 -6.82 21.53
CA VAL A 57 0.18 -5.74 21.80
C VAL A 57 0.47 -4.95 20.51
N TRP A 58 0.69 -5.63 19.39
CA TRP A 58 0.86 -4.97 18.10
C TRP A 58 -0.38 -4.20 17.66
N ASN A 59 -1.57 -4.78 17.81
CA ASN A 59 -2.83 -4.09 17.53
C ASN A 59 -2.98 -2.84 18.40
N GLY A 60 -2.65 -2.94 19.68
CA GLY A 60 -2.63 -1.80 20.60
C GLY A 60 -1.65 -0.72 20.14
N LEU A 61 -0.43 -1.08 19.74
CA LEU A 61 0.55 -0.13 19.22
C LEU A 61 0.11 0.53 17.91
N HIS A 62 -0.53 -0.23 17.02
CA HIS A 62 -1.10 0.29 15.78
C HIS A 62 -2.23 1.30 16.06
N LEU A 63 -3.13 0.98 16.98
CA LEU A 63 -4.21 1.89 17.40
C LEU A 63 -3.65 3.14 18.08
N ALA A 64 -2.69 2.97 18.99
CA ALA A 64 -2.02 4.08 19.68
C ALA A 64 -1.31 4.99 18.67
N GLY A 65 -0.60 4.44 17.69
CA GLY A 65 0.00 5.20 16.60
C GLY A 65 -1.05 5.95 15.76
N HIS A 66 -2.12 5.26 15.36
CA HIS A 66 -3.19 5.87 14.55
C HIS A 66 -3.86 7.04 15.25
N TYR A 67 -4.31 6.84 16.49
CA TYR A 67 -4.99 7.88 17.26
C TYR A 67 -4.01 8.94 17.77
N GLY A 68 -2.80 8.56 18.17
CA GLY A 68 -1.76 9.49 18.58
C GLY A 68 -1.40 10.47 17.46
N MET A 69 -1.19 9.98 16.23
CA MET A 69 -0.97 10.85 15.06
C MET A 69 -2.19 11.73 14.75
N LYS A 70 -3.41 11.26 15.03
CA LYS A 70 -4.62 12.08 14.89
C LYS A 70 -4.76 13.19 15.93
N LEU A 71 -4.00 13.16 17.03
CA LEU A 71 -4.02 14.22 18.03
C LEU A 71 -2.87 15.23 17.84
N MET A 72 -1.83 14.86 17.09
CA MET A 72 -0.67 15.72 16.88
C MET A 72 -0.91 16.82 15.83
N PRO A 73 -0.26 18.00 15.98
CA PRO A 73 -0.20 19.00 14.93
C PRO A 73 0.48 18.46 13.67
N MET A 74 0.12 19.03 12.52
CA MET A 74 0.63 18.61 11.21
C MET A 74 2.15 18.66 11.11
N ASP A 75 2.78 19.72 11.62
CA ASP A 75 4.23 19.88 11.55
C ASP A 75 4.97 18.80 12.33
N VAL A 76 4.37 18.34 13.44
CA VAL A 76 4.90 17.21 14.23
C VAL A 76 4.77 15.91 13.45
N CYS A 77 3.61 15.63 12.85
CA CYS A 77 3.41 14.46 11.99
C CYS A 77 4.38 14.45 10.81
N SER A 78 4.58 15.60 10.16
CA SER A 78 5.50 15.76 9.02
C SER A 78 6.95 15.50 9.44
N ASN A 79 7.43 16.16 10.49
CA ASN A 79 8.80 15.97 10.96
C ASN A 79 9.06 14.55 11.48
N PHE A 80 8.09 13.94 12.15
CA PHE A 80 8.15 12.54 12.54
C PHE A 80 8.25 11.63 11.31
N GLY A 81 7.40 11.85 10.31
CA GLY A 81 7.43 11.14 9.04
C GLY A 81 8.78 11.26 8.32
N ALA A 82 9.33 12.47 8.24
CA ALA A 82 10.64 12.70 7.61
C ALA A 82 11.77 11.89 8.27
N ARG A 83 11.81 11.85 9.62
CA ARG A 83 12.79 11.07 10.37
C ARG A 83 12.56 9.56 10.18
N LEU A 84 11.31 9.11 10.21
CA LEU A 84 10.95 7.72 10.01
C LEU A 84 11.30 7.25 8.59
N GLY A 85 11.08 8.07 7.57
CA GLY A 85 11.43 7.80 6.18
C GLY A 85 12.93 7.58 5.99
N LEU A 86 13.77 8.44 6.57
CA LEU A 86 15.23 8.27 6.55
C LEU A 86 15.69 6.98 7.22
N PHE A 87 15.03 6.56 8.30
CA PHE A 87 15.40 5.36 9.03
C PHE A 87 14.89 4.08 8.34
N ALA A 88 13.61 4.04 7.97
CA ALA A 88 12.93 2.83 7.54
C ALA A 88 13.17 2.48 6.06
N LEU A 89 13.14 3.47 5.16
CA LEU A 89 13.26 3.22 3.71
C LEU A 89 14.60 2.58 3.34
N PRO A 90 15.76 3.12 3.77
CA PRO A 90 17.05 2.50 3.43
C PRO A 90 17.28 1.17 4.12
N ARG A 91 16.60 0.89 5.26
CA ARG A 91 16.87 -0.31 6.07
C ARG A 91 16.00 -1.50 5.65
N TYR A 92 14.71 -1.28 5.43
CA TYR A 92 13.74 -2.35 5.18
C TYR A 92 13.30 -2.44 3.71
N HIS A 93 13.51 -1.41 2.89
CA HIS A 93 13.01 -1.34 1.52
C HIS A 93 14.13 -1.29 0.46
N LYS A 94 15.12 -2.21 0.56
CA LYS A 94 16.31 -2.26 -0.33
C LYS A 94 15.99 -2.28 -1.83
N VAL A 95 14.94 -2.98 -2.24
CA VAL A 95 14.51 -3.04 -3.64
C VAL A 95 13.98 -1.68 -4.10
N ALA A 96 13.16 -1.03 -3.28
CA ALA A 96 12.63 0.30 -3.58
C ALA A 96 13.75 1.35 -3.63
N GLN A 97 14.71 1.27 -2.71
CA GLN A 97 15.92 2.10 -2.71
C GLN A 97 16.70 1.99 -4.03
N LYS A 98 16.98 0.77 -4.50
CA LYS A 98 17.71 0.56 -5.77
C LYS A 98 16.94 1.15 -6.95
N ARG A 99 15.63 0.95 -6.99
CA ARG A 99 14.75 1.50 -8.04
C ARG A 99 14.75 3.03 -8.01
N ALA A 100 14.58 3.64 -6.84
CA ALA A 100 14.55 5.09 -6.68
C ALA A 100 15.84 5.74 -7.17
N ARG A 101 17.01 5.21 -6.79
CA ARG A 101 18.30 5.71 -7.28
C ARG A 101 18.47 5.57 -8.79
N ALA A 102 18.07 4.42 -9.35
CA ALA A 102 18.11 4.21 -10.80
C ALA A 102 17.18 5.17 -11.55
N THR A 103 15.99 5.45 -11.01
CA THR A 103 15.06 6.43 -11.57
C THR A 103 15.63 7.83 -11.50
N ILE A 104 16.18 8.26 -10.36
CA ILE A 104 16.83 9.57 -10.21
C ILE A 104 17.99 9.72 -11.20
N ALA A 105 18.82 8.69 -11.37
CA ALA A 105 19.92 8.73 -12.34
C ALA A 105 19.44 8.89 -13.79
N ARG A 106 18.26 8.36 -14.13
CA ARG A 106 17.64 8.49 -15.46
C ARG A 106 16.95 9.84 -15.66
N LEU A 107 16.28 10.37 -14.64
CA LEU A 107 15.55 11.65 -14.72
C LEU A 107 16.47 12.86 -14.61
N CYS A 108 17.59 12.72 -13.89
CA CYS A 108 18.53 13.81 -13.63
C CYS A 108 19.96 13.41 -14.06
N PRO A 109 20.20 13.08 -15.35
CA PRO A 109 21.53 12.67 -15.82
C PRO A 109 22.59 13.76 -15.66
N GLN A 110 22.18 15.03 -15.67
CA GLN A 110 23.03 16.21 -15.52
C GLN A 110 23.60 16.39 -14.10
N MET A 111 23.02 15.72 -13.09
CA MET A 111 23.45 15.84 -11.70
C MET A 111 24.62 14.88 -11.41
N SER A 112 25.55 15.33 -10.57
CA SER A 112 26.59 14.47 -10.01
C SER A 112 26.00 13.33 -9.17
N GLU A 113 26.81 12.33 -8.85
CA GLU A 113 26.36 11.23 -7.97
C GLU A 113 25.99 11.72 -6.56
N ALA A 114 26.74 12.67 -6.01
CA ALA A 114 26.48 13.25 -4.71
C ALA A 114 25.14 14.01 -4.66
N GLU A 115 24.85 14.81 -5.69
CA GLU A 115 23.57 15.53 -5.79
C GLU A 115 22.39 14.57 -5.94
N ARG A 116 22.57 13.49 -6.73
CA ARG A 116 21.53 12.45 -6.87
C ARG A 116 21.27 11.68 -5.58
N GLU A 117 22.30 11.43 -4.78
CA GLU A 117 22.14 10.82 -3.46
C GLU A 117 21.46 11.78 -2.47
N ALA A 118 21.80 13.07 -2.49
CA ALA A 118 21.09 14.08 -1.70
C ALA A 118 19.60 14.14 -2.09
N LEU A 119 19.29 14.09 -3.38
CA LEU A 119 17.90 14.04 -3.86
C LEU A 119 17.19 12.75 -3.42
N TYR A 120 17.90 11.62 -3.40
CA TYR A 120 17.36 10.37 -2.86
C TYR A 120 17.03 10.47 -1.36
N ILE A 121 17.88 11.12 -0.58
CA ILE A 121 17.66 11.38 0.86
C ILE A 121 16.43 12.26 1.07
N GLU A 122 16.29 13.34 0.29
CA GLU A 122 15.10 14.21 0.35
C GLU A 122 13.83 13.45 -0.07
N ASN A 123 13.90 12.62 -1.10
CA ASN A 123 12.79 11.76 -1.49
C ASN A 123 12.42 10.77 -0.37
N CYS A 124 13.39 10.22 0.38
CA CYS A 124 13.08 9.38 1.56
C CYS A 124 12.33 10.15 2.64
N LYS A 125 12.75 11.40 2.93
CA LYS A 125 12.02 12.27 3.87
C LYS A 125 10.61 12.55 3.38
N ALA A 126 10.45 12.89 2.10
CA ALA A 126 9.17 13.22 1.49
C ALA A 126 8.19 12.02 1.55
N GLN A 127 8.66 10.81 1.23
CA GLN A 127 7.84 9.59 1.37
C GLN A 127 7.38 9.37 2.81
N GLY A 128 8.27 9.56 3.78
CA GLY A 128 7.93 9.46 5.19
C GLY A 128 6.89 10.50 5.63
N ARG A 129 7.05 11.75 5.20
CA ARG A 129 6.08 12.85 5.42
C ARG A 129 4.70 12.49 4.85
N LEU A 130 4.65 12.08 3.59
CA LEU A 130 3.41 11.70 2.91
C LEU A 130 2.62 10.65 3.72
N MET A 131 3.29 9.58 4.13
CA MET A 131 2.65 8.49 4.88
C MET A 131 2.05 8.93 6.23
N THR A 132 2.68 9.87 6.92
CA THR A 132 2.18 10.36 8.22
C THR A 132 1.16 11.49 8.06
N GLU A 133 1.35 12.37 7.08
CA GLU A 133 0.46 13.50 6.79
C GLU A 133 -0.93 13.05 6.32
N PHE A 134 -1.06 11.88 5.67
CA PHE A 134 -2.37 11.28 5.35
C PHE A 134 -3.28 11.12 6.57
N SER A 135 -2.70 10.91 7.76
CA SER A 135 -3.50 10.78 9.00
C SER A 135 -4.15 12.10 9.43
N VAL A 136 -3.67 13.23 8.92
CA VAL A 136 -4.08 14.58 9.34
C VAL A 136 -4.55 15.47 8.18
N VAL A 137 -4.54 14.95 6.94
CA VAL A 137 -4.87 15.69 5.70
C VAL A 137 -6.23 16.40 5.77
N ASN A 138 -7.25 15.79 6.40
CA ASN A 138 -8.57 16.40 6.55
C ASN A 138 -8.56 17.70 7.37
N ARG A 139 -7.51 17.94 8.17
CA ARG A 139 -7.33 19.21 8.89
C ARG A 139 -6.67 20.29 8.04
N ILE A 140 -5.91 19.92 7.01
CA ILE A 140 -5.38 20.88 6.01
C ILE A 140 -6.54 21.61 5.33
N ALA A 141 -7.62 20.89 5.00
CA ALA A 141 -8.82 21.50 4.41
C ALA A 141 -9.48 22.57 5.32
N ARG A 142 -9.18 22.58 6.63
CA ARG A 142 -9.66 23.58 7.59
C ARG A 142 -8.67 24.75 7.76
N GLN A 143 -7.54 24.71 7.07
CA GLN A 143 -6.46 25.70 7.09
C GLN A 143 -6.10 26.12 5.65
N PRO A 144 -7.06 26.68 4.88
CA PRO A 144 -6.84 27.05 3.48
C PRO A 144 -5.71 28.08 3.30
N GLU A 145 -5.41 28.88 4.33
CA GLU A 145 -4.29 29.84 4.33
C GLU A 145 -2.91 29.17 4.19
N ARG A 146 -2.81 27.87 4.45
CA ARG A 146 -1.58 27.08 4.27
C ARG A 146 -1.43 26.52 2.86
N MET A 147 -2.42 26.73 1.98
CA MET A 147 -2.43 26.21 0.62
C MET A 147 -2.34 27.35 -0.38
N VAL A 148 -1.41 27.23 -1.34
CA VAL A 148 -1.33 28.12 -2.49
C VAL A 148 -1.73 27.29 -3.72
N LEU A 149 -2.79 27.73 -4.40
CA LEU A 149 -3.23 27.15 -5.66
C LEU A 149 -2.54 27.89 -6.80
N HIS A 150 -1.81 27.15 -7.63
CA HIS A 150 -1.22 27.68 -8.86
C HIS A 150 -2.12 27.34 -10.04
N ASN A 151 -2.42 28.35 -10.85
CA ASN A 151 -3.24 28.27 -12.05
C ASN A 151 -4.67 27.70 -11.81
N PRO A 152 -5.44 28.21 -10.82
CA PRO A 152 -6.78 27.71 -10.54
C PRO A 152 -7.77 27.88 -11.72
N GLU A 153 -7.48 28.77 -12.67
CA GLU A 153 -8.27 29.04 -13.87
C GLU A 153 -8.44 27.83 -14.80
N TYR A 154 -7.59 26.81 -14.69
CA TYR A 154 -7.72 25.58 -15.47
C TYR A 154 -8.73 24.59 -14.89
N ILE A 155 -9.23 24.83 -13.67
CA ILE A 155 -10.26 24.00 -13.05
C ILE A 155 -11.62 24.51 -13.56
N GLN A 156 -12.16 23.84 -14.57
CA GLN A 156 -13.53 24.10 -15.04
C GLN A 156 -14.51 23.36 -14.12
N ASP A 157 -15.48 24.08 -13.56
CA ASP A 157 -16.61 23.47 -12.84
C ASP A 157 -17.36 22.55 -13.82
N ALA A 158 -17.40 21.26 -13.50
CA ALA A 158 -18.09 20.22 -14.27
C ALA A 158 -19.54 20.01 -13.78
#